data_AF-A0A8T5QYI6-F1
#
_entry.id   AF-A0A8T5QYI6-F1
#
_cell.length_a   1.000
_cell.length_b   1.000
_cell.length_c   1.000
_cell.angle_alpha   90.00
_cell.angle_beta   90.00
_cell.angle_gamma   90.00
#
_symmetry.space_group_name_H-M   'P 1'
#
loop_
_entity.id
_entity.type
_entity.pdbx_description
1 polymer ?
#
loop_
_entity_poly.entity_id
_entity_poly.type
_entity_poly.pdbx_seq_one_letter_code
_entity_poly.pdbx_strand_id
1 'polypeptide(L)'
;MGELEELKSVLKDSFAKIKKDMDELSKKVDNLSKENSNLKKKIEEQNSDNKKLNDRLQTLENNSNKDNLKEEMISKLNKNKKKIIKQKILELIELKNLPVPEVKEIIVDQQKYCSKATFYRYIEDLKRINKIKDISINNEEYYL
;
A
#
# COMPACT_ATOMS: atom_id res chain seq x y z
N MET A 1 -49.16 -72.35 -4.25
CA MET A 1 -49.61 -71.03 -4.74
C MET A 1 -49.00 -69.84 -4.00
N GLY A 2 -48.41 -70.01 -2.80
CA GLY A 2 -47.90 -68.87 -1.99
C GLY A 2 -46.68 -68.13 -2.55
N GLU A 3 -45.68 -68.86 -3.05
CA GLU A 3 -44.40 -68.28 -3.51
C GLU A 3 -44.55 -67.31 -4.68
N LEU A 4 -45.49 -67.56 -5.59
CA LEU A 4 -45.76 -66.69 -6.73
C LEU A 4 -46.39 -65.35 -6.29
N GLU A 5 -47.26 -65.37 -5.29
CA GLU A 5 -47.85 -64.14 -4.75
C GLU A 5 -46.86 -63.36 -3.88
N GLU A 6 -46.01 -64.06 -3.13
CA GLU A 6 -44.94 -63.43 -2.36
C GLU A 6 -43.93 -62.73 -3.28
N LEU A 7 -43.52 -63.38 -4.37
CA LEU A 7 -42.67 -62.78 -5.40
C LEU A 7 -43.31 -61.55 -6.04
N LYS A 8 -44.61 -61.61 -6.39
CA LYS A 8 -45.35 -60.45 -6.92
C LYS A 8 -45.39 -59.28 -5.93
N SER A 9 -45.58 -59.56 -4.64
CA SER A 9 -45.59 -58.54 -3.60
C SER A 9 -44.24 -57.83 -3.50
N VAL A 10 -43.15 -58.60 -3.44
CA VAL A 10 -41.77 -58.06 -3.36
C VAL A 10 -41.42 -57.23 -4.59
N LEU A 11 -41.82 -57.69 -5.79
CA LEU A 11 -41.64 -56.93 -7.03
C LEU A 11 -42.40 -55.60 -6.98
N LYS A 12 -43.67 -55.62 -6.56
CA LYS A 12 -44.49 -54.41 -6.45
C LYS A 12 -43.87 -53.38 -5.50
N ASP A 13 -43.38 -53.82 -4.35
CA ASP A 13 -42.72 -52.95 -3.37
C ASP A 13 -41.40 -52.39 -3.91
N SER A 14 -40.64 -53.22 -4.64
CA SER A 14 -39.38 -52.80 -5.27
C SER A 14 -39.63 -51.75 -6.35
N PHE A 15 -40.64 -51.95 -7.21
CA PHE A 15 -41.03 -50.94 -8.21
C PHE A 15 -41.53 -49.64 -7.57
N ALA A 16 -42.28 -49.72 -6.47
CA ALA A 16 -42.73 -48.54 -5.74
C ALA A 16 -41.55 -47.74 -5.18
N LYS A 17 -40.54 -48.42 -4.61
CA LYS A 17 -39.30 -47.79 -4.14
C LYS A 17 -38.51 -47.16 -5.29
N ILE A 18 -38.28 -47.88 -6.37
CA ILE A 18 -37.57 -47.37 -7.56
C ILE A 18 -38.26 -46.12 -8.10
N LYS A 19 -39.59 -46.14 -8.21
CA LYS A 19 -40.35 -44.98 -8.68
C LYS A 19 -40.16 -43.77 -7.77
N LYS A 20 -40.23 -43.98 -6.45
CA LYS A 20 -40.00 -42.92 -5.47
C LYS A 20 -38.59 -42.34 -5.59
N ASP A 21 -37.57 -43.19 -5.67
CA ASP A 21 -36.18 -42.77 -5.81
C ASP A 21 -35.95 -42.00 -7.13
N MET A 22 -36.60 -42.43 -8.21
CA MET A 22 -36.56 -41.77 -9.51
C MET A 22 -37.21 -40.37 -9.45
N ASP A 23 -38.35 -40.24 -8.77
CA ASP A 23 -39.02 -38.95 -8.57
C ASP A 23 -38.17 -38.00 -7.70
N GLU A 24 -37.52 -38.52 -6.65
CA GLU A 24 -36.62 -37.74 -5.80
C GLU A 24 -35.36 -37.30 -6.55
N LEU A 25 -34.78 -38.19 -7.36
CA LEU A 25 -33.60 -37.89 -8.16
C LEU A 25 -33.93 -36.84 -9.23
N SER A 26 -35.08 -36.96 -9.90
CA SER A 26 -35.54 -35.96 -10.87
C SER A 26 -35.65 -34.58 -10.24
N LYS A 27 -36.25 -34.48 -9.04
CA LYS A 27 -36.33 -33.21 -8.29
C LYS A 27 -34.95 -32.64 -7.95
N LYS A 28 -33.99 -33.49 -7.56
CA LYS A 28 -32.62 -33.05 -7.30
C LYS A 28 -31.94 -32.53 -8.56
N VAL A 29 -32.10 -33.22 -9.69
CA VAL A 29 -31.57 -32.78 -10.99
C VAL A 29 -32.14 -31.42 -11.39
N ASP A 30 -33.45 -31.22 -11.23
CA ASP A 30 -34.10 -29.94 -11.53
C ASP A 30 -33.59 -28.80 -10.64
N ASN A 31 -33.41 -29.06 -9.34
CA ASN A 31 -32.89 -28.08 -8.40
C ASN A 31 -31.43 -27.72 -8.70
N LEU A 32 -30.58 -28.73 -8.95
CA LEU A 32 -29.18 -28.52 -9.33
C LEU A 32 -29.06 -27.76 -10.66
N SER A 33 -29.94 -28.03 -11.61
CA SER A 33 -29.99 -27.31 -12.89
C SER A 33 -30.32 -25.82 -12.68
N LYS A 34 -31.30 -25.51 -11.83
CA LYS A 34 -31.64 -24.12 -11.46
C LYS A 34 -30.49 -23.42 -10.74
N GLU A 35 -29.86 -24.10 -9.78
CA GLU A 35 -28.73 -23.55 -9.04
C GLU A 35 -27.55 -23.27 -9.98
N ASN A 36 -27.21 -24.19 -10.88
CA ASN A 36 -26.18 -23.98 -11.90
C ASN A 36 -26.49 -22.80 -12.82
N SER A 37 -27.74 -22.60 -13.21
CA SER A 37 -28.14 -21.43 -14.00
C SER A 37 -27.91 -20.12 -13.23
N ASN A 38 -28.26 -20.09 -11.95
CA ASN A 38 -28.06 -18.92 -11.09
C ASN A 38 -26.58 -18.63 -10.83
N LEU A 39 -25.77 -19.66 -10.59
CA LEU A 39 -24.33 -19.53 -10.39
C LEU A 39 -23.63 -18.99 -11.64
N LYS A 40 -24.02 -19.47 -12.84
CA LYS A 40 -23.49 -18.93 -14.10
C LYS A 40 -23.75 -17.44 -14.25
N LYS A 41 -24.98 -16.98 -13.95
CA LYS A 41 -25.32 -15.55 -13.99
C LYS A 41 -24.47 -14.72 -13.03
N LYS A 42 -24.28 -15.19 -11.79
CA LYS A 42 -23.42 -14.50 -10.80
C LYS A 42 -21.96 -14.39 -11.27
N ILE A 43 -21.43 -15.45 -11.91
CA ILE A 43 -20.08 -15.44 -12.47
C ILE A 43 -19.95 -14.41 -13.60
N GLU A 44 -20.95 -14.32 -14.48
CA GLU A 44 -20.98 -13.32 -15.56
C GLU A 44 -21.01 -11.88 -15.02
N GLU A 45 -21.83 -11.62 -14.00
CA GLU A 45 -21.89 -10.32 -13.32
C GLU A 45 -20.55 -9.95 -12.67
N GLN A 46 -19.96 -10.87 -11.89
CA GLN A 46 -18.66 -10.65 -11.24
C GLN A 46 -17.54 -10.40 -12.25
N ASN A 47 -17.53 -11.12 -13.38
CA ASN A 47 -16.55 -10.92 -14.44
C ASN A 47 -16.70 -9.54 -15.11
N SER A 48 -17.93 -9.06 -15.29
CA SER A 48 -18.19 -7.71 -15.81
C SER A 48 -17.64 -6.63 -14.86
N ASP A 49 -17.85 -6.80 -13.56
CA ASP A 49 -17.39 -5.83 -12.57
C ASP A 49 -15.87 -5.85 -12.39
N ASN A 50 -15.25 -7.04 -12.41
CA ASN A 50 -13.79 -7.17 -12.43
C ASN A 50 -13.18 -6.48 -13.64
N LYS A 51 -13.80 -6.59 -14.83
CA LYS A 51 -13.33 -5.88 -16.02
C LYS A 51 -13.37 -4.36 -15.82
N LYS A 52 -14.49 -3.82 -15.34
CA LYS A 52 -14.62 -2.37 -15.07
C LYS A 52 -13.60 -1.88 -14.03
N LEU A 53 -13.32 -2.68 -12.99
CA LEU A 53 -12.33 -2.37 -11.98
C LEU A 53 -10.93 -2.32 -12.58
N ASN A 54 -10.57 -3.30 -13.40
CA ASN A 54 -9.29 -3.31 -14.11
C ASN A 54 -9.14 -2.11 -15.05
N ASP A 55 -10.17 -1.75 -15.81
CA ASP A 55 -10.15 -0.57 -16.69
C ASP A 55 -9.91 0.74 -15.90
N ARG A 56 -10.52 0.85 -14.71
CA ARG A 56 -10.31 1.98 -13.79
C ARG A 56 -8.90 2.01 -13.22
N LEU A 57 -8.35 0.86 -12.80
CA LEU A 57 -6.98 0.75 -12.30
C LEU A 57 -5.98 1.16 -13.38
N GLN A 58 -6.14 0.65 -14.60
CA GLN A 58 -5.29 1.01 -15.72
C GLN A 58 -5.34 2.53 -16.01
N THR A 59 -6.53 3.13 -15.91
CA THR A 59 -6.69 4.58 -16.07
C THR A 59 -5.96 5.36 -14.97
N LEU A 60 -6.03 4.91 -13.72
CA LEU A 60 -5.33 5.53 -12.60
C LEU A 60 -3.81 5.38 -12.72
N GLU A 61 -3.31 4.21 -13.09
CA GLU A 61 -1.88 3.95 -13.30
C GLU A 61 -1.30 4.83 -14.40
N ASN A 62 -2.02 4.97 -15.51
CA ASN A 62 -1.65 5.86 -16.61
C ASN A 62 -1.62 7.34 -16.19
N ASN A 63 -2.48 7.73 -15.24
CA ASN A 63 -2.50 9.10 -14.70
C ASN A 63 -1.42 9.34 -13.63
N SER A 64 -1.05 8.34 -12.83
CA SER A 64 0.05 8.46 -11.86
C SER A 64 1.41 8.64 -12.53
N ASN A 65 1.62 8.11 -13.74
CA ASN A 65 2.84 8.37 -14.52
C ASN A 65 2.94 9.81 -15.05
N LYS A 66 1.92 10.66 -14.85
CA LYS A 66 1.96 12.11 -15.12
C LYS A 66 2.29 12.96 -13.88
N ASP A 67 2.71 12.37 -12.76
CA ASP A 67 3.08 13.08 -11.53
C ASP A 67 4.45 13.79 -11.58
N ASN A 68 5.06 13.97 -12.76
CA ASN A 68 6.24 14.84 -12.96
C ASN A 68 6.04 16.23 -12.33
N LEU A 69 4.81 16.75 -12.31
CA LEU A 69 4.50 18.05 -11.73
C LEU A 69 4.58 18.05 -10.20
N LYS A 70 4.18 16.94 -9.55
CA LYS A 70 4.31 16.78 -8.09
C LYS A 70 5.78 16.59 -7.71
N GLU A 71 6.53 15.78 -8.46
CA GLU A 71 7.97 15.60 -8.24
C GLU A 71 8.72 16.93 -8.40
N GLU A 72 8.39 17.72 -9.43
CA GLU A 72 9.01 19.03 -9.65
C GLU A 72 8.69 20.00 -8.51
N MET A 73 7.43 20.06 -8.04
CA MET A 73 7.02 20.88 -6.91
C MET A 73 7.69 20.46 -5.59
N ILE A 74 7.75 19.15 -5.30
CA ILE A 74 8.44 18.61 -4.11
C ILE A 74 9.94 18.90 -4.18
N SER A 75 10.56 18.77 -5.35
CA SER A 75 11.99 19.08 -5.53
C SER A 75 12.29 20.57 -5.30
N LYS A 76 11.42 21.48 -5.77
CA LYS A 76 11.53 22.93 -5.54
C LYS A 76 11.36 23.28 -4.06
N LEU A 77 10.39 22.66 -3.39
CA LEU A 77 10.15 22.85 -1.95
C LEU A 77 11.34 22.35 -1.11
N ASN A 78 11.90 21.18 -1.44
CA ASN A 78 13.07 20.63 -0.75
C ASN A 78 14.35 21.46 -0.98
N LYS A 79 14.55 22.00 -2.19
CA LYS A 79 15.65 22.93 -2.47
C LYS A 79 15.54 24.22 -1.65
N ASN A 80 14.32 24.77 -1.53
CA ASN A 80 14.08 25.95 -0.69
C ASN A 80 14.27 25.64 0.79
N LYS A 81 13.78 24.49 1.27
CA LYS A 81 13.99 24.03 2.65
C LYS A 81 15.49 23.89 2.99
N LYS A 82 16.28 23.26 2.11
CA LYS A 82 17.75 23.17 2.26
C LYS A 82 18.40 24.54 2.42
N LYS A 83 17.99 25.52 1.60
CA LYS A 83 18.53 26.90 1.65
C LYS A 83 18.20 27.58 2.98
N ILE A 84 16.95 27.50 3.43
CA ILE A 84 16.49 28.11 4.69
C ILE A 84 17.23 27.50 5.88
N ILE A 85 17.35 26.17 5.94
CA ILE A 85 18.03 25.50 7.06
C ILE A 85 19.50 25.88 7.10
N LYS A 86 20.19 25.90 5.95
CA LYS A 86 21.58 26.34 5.88
C LYS A 86 21.76 27.80 6.32
N GLN A 87 20.86 28.68 5.93
CA GLN A 87 20.88 30.07 6.39
C GLN A 87 20.70 30.16 7.90
N LYS A 88 19.77 29.39 8.48
CA LYS A 88 19.56 29.35 9.93
C LYS A 88 20.79 28.84 10.68
N ILE A 89 21.44 27.80 10.15
CA ILE A 89 22.71 27.28 10.70
C ILE A 89 23.77 28.39 10.70
N LEU A 90 23.93 29.11 9.59
CA LEU A 90 24.87 30.24 9.50
C LEU A 90 24.54 31.35 10.50
N GLU A 91 23.27 31.74 10.63
CA GLU A 91 22.85 32.74 11.62
C GLU A 91 23.20 32.32 13.05
N LEU A 92 23.05 31.04 13.39
CA LEU A 92 23.36 30.55 14.74
C LEU A 92 24.88 30.49 15.01
N ILE A 93 25.68 30.19 13.99
CA ILE A 93 27.14 30.13 14.12
C ILE A 93 27.72 31.55 14.05
N GLU A 94 27.50 32.30 12.97
CA GLU A 94 28.16 33.59 12.74
C GLU A 94 27.61 34.73 13.62
N LEU A 95 26.29 34.78 13.86
CA LEU A 95 25.68 35.91 14.61
C LEU A 95 25.58 35.63 16.10
N LYS A 96 25.36 34.37 16.49
CA LYS A 96 25.23 33.98 17.90
C LYS A 96 26.46 33.28 18.46
N ASN A 97 27.47 33.02 17.64
CA ASN A 97 28.74 32.40 18.03
C ASN A 97 28.55 31.06 18.75
N LEU A 98 27.57 30.27 18.31
CA LEU A 98 27.23 28.98 18.92
C LEU A 98 28.06 27.85 18.30
N PRO A 99 28.61 26.94 19.12
CA PRO A 99 29.35 25.80 18.62
C PRO A 99 28.39 24.81 17.92
N VAL A 100 28.88 24.10 16.89
CA VAL A 100 28.06 23.18 16.09
C VAL A 100 27.28 22.14 16.91
N PRO A 101 27.76 21.58 18.03
CA PRO A 101 26.96 20.71 18.89
C PRO A 101 25.68 21.39 19.42
N GLU A 102 25.76 22.65 19.85
CA GLU A 102 24.59 23.42 20.31
C GLU A 102 23.65 23.78 19.15
N VAL A 103 24.23 24.14 18.00
CA VAL A 103 23.44 24.40 16.78
C VAL A 103 22.71 23.13 16.32
N LYS A 104 23.34 21.95 16.47
CA LYS A 104 22.71 20.65 16.21
C LYS A 104 21.53 20.44 17.14
N GLU A 105 21.66 20.73 18.43
CA GLU A 105 20.55 20.59 19.38
C GLU A 105 19.37 21.48 19.01
N ILE A 106 19.63 22.73 18.64
CA ILE A 106 18.57 23.66 18.24
C ILE A 106 17.90 23.21 16.93
N ILE A 107 18.69 22.90 15.88
CA ILE A 107 18.17 22.65 14.54
C ILE A 107 17.54 21.26 14.40
N VAL A 108 18.16 20.24 15.01
CA VAL A 108 17.74 18.83 14.88
C VAL A 108 16.82 18.42 16.02
N ASP A 109 17.22 18.68 17.27
CA ASP A 109 16.55 18.10 18.42
C ASP A 109 15.33 18.94 18.87
N GLN A 110 15.48 20.28 18.92
CA GLN A 110 14.41 21.20 19.31
C GLN A 110 13.47 21.55 18.14
N GLN A 111 14.04 22.07 17.04
CA GLN A 111 13.25 22.60 15.92
C GLN A 111 12.90 21.54 14.86
N LYS A 112 13.55 20.37 14.90
CA LYS A 112 13.29 19.23 14.00
C LYS A 112 13.30 19.61 12.51
N TYR A 113 14.14 20.56 12.12
CA TYR A 113 14.19 21.04 10.75
C TYR A 113 14.80 20.02 9.78
N CYS A 114 15.72 19.19 10.24
CA CYS A 114 16.30 18.08 9.49
C CYS A 114 16.79 16.96 10.41
N SER A 115 17.15 15.81 9.83
CA SER A 115 17.76 14.71 10.59
C SER A 115 19.22 15.01 10.93
N LYS A 116 19.75 14.36 11.97
CA LYS A 116 21.16 14.46 12.38
C LYS A 116 22.13 14.25 11.21
N ALA A 117 21.91 13.23 10.38
CA ALA A 117 22.75 12.97 9.21
C ALA A 117 22.67 14.09 8.16
N THR A 118 21.48 14.67 7.95
CA THR A 118 21.28 15.79 7.01
C THR A 118 21.95 17.06 7.52
N PHE A 119 21.91 17.29 8.84
CA PHE A 119 22.55 18.42 9.49
C PHE A 119 24.07 18.42 9.25
N TYR A 120 24.77 17.32 9.54
CA TYR A 120 26.23 17.26 9.31
C TYR A 120 26.59 17.40 7.83
N ARG A 121 25.79 16.84 6.91
CA ARG A 121 25.95 17.10 5.47
C ARG A 121 25.81 18.58 5.12
N TYR A 122 24.92 19.32 5.78
CA TYR A 122 24.78 20.76 5.55
C TYR A 122 25.96 21.54 6.12
N ILE A 123 26.50 21.14 7.27
CA ILE A 123 27.71 21.71 7.84
C ILE A 123 28.90 21.49 6.89
N GLU A 124 29.12 20.27 6.41
CA GLU A 124 30.16 19.96 5.40
C GLU A 124 30.00 20.79 4.13
N ASP A 125 28.77 20.91 3.62
CA ASP A 125 28.50 21.75 2.45
C ASP A 125 28.85 23.22 2.71
N LEU A 126 28.60 23.74 3.93
CA LEU A 126 28.88 25.12 4.33
C LEU A 126 30.39 25.35 4.55
N LYS A 127 31.10 24.37 5.11
CA LYS A 127 32.57 24.35 5.21
C LYS A 127 33.21 24.39 3.82
N ARG A 128 32.73 23.56 2.88
CA ARG A 128 33.26 23.49 1.51
C ARG A 128 33.18 24.82 0.76
N ILE A 129 32.17 25.63 1.05
CA ILE A 129 32.00 26.96 0.44
C ILE A 129 32.61 28.09 1.29
N ASN A 130 33.50 27.75 2.24
CA ASN A 130 34.19 28.68 3.14
C ASN A 130 33.27 29.61 3.94
N LYS A 131 32.05 29.17 4.25
CA LYS A 131 31.11 29.93 5.08
C LYS A 131 31.21 29.61 6.57
N ILE A 132 31.89 28.53 6.94
CA ILE A 132 32.19 28.19 8.33
C ILE A 132 33.68 27.85 8.37
N LYS A 133 34.40 28.34 9.38
CA LYS A 133 35.82 28.03 9.59
C LYS A 133 35.95 26.93 10.65
N ASP A 134 36.88 26.00 10.44
CA ASP A 134 37.17 24.94 11.41
C ASP A 134 38.25 25.42 12.39
N ILE A 135 37.98 25.33 13.71
CA ILE A 135 39.00 25.50 14.75
C ILE A 135 38.96 24.27 15.69
N SER A 136 39.77 23.26 15.40
CA SER A 136 39.94 22.12 16.30
C SER A 136 40.89 22.46 17.45
N ILE A 137 40.45 22.33 18.71
CA ILE A 137 41.34 22.36 19.89
C ILE A 137 41.07 21.08 20.70
N ASN A 138 42.11 20.27 20.90
CA ASN A 138 42.10 19.04 21.74
C ASN A 138 41.11 17.94 21.34
N ASN A 139 41.09 17.51 20.08
CA ASN A 139 40.20 16.44 19.57
C ASN A 139 38.69 16.70 19.74
N GLU A 140 38.31 17.90 20.14
CA GLU A 140 36.96 18.42 20.10
C GLU A 140 36.91 19.58 19.10
N GLU A 141 35.96 19.53 18.17
CA GLU A 141 35.79 20.55 17.14
C GLU A 141 35.04 21.74 17.73
N TYR A 142 35.75 22.87 17.92
CA TYR A 142 35.15 24.15 18.29
C TYR A 142 34.94 24.98 17.01
N TYR A 143 33.80 25.67 16.93
CA TYR A 143 33.41 26.42 15.74
C TYR A 143 33.18 27.88 16.14
N LEU A 144 33.96 28.79 15.53
CA LEU A 144 33.73 30.24 15.52
C LEU A 144 33.20 30.63 14.14
#